data_AF-A0A950C1C7-F1
#
_entry.id   AF-A0A950C1C7-F1
#
_cell.length_a   1.000
_cell.length_b   1.000
_cell.length_c   1.000
_cell.angle_alpha   90.00
_cell.angle_beta   90.00
_cell.angle_gamma   90.00
#
_symmetry.space_group_name_H-M   'P 1'
#
loop_
_entity.id
_entity.type
_entity.pdbx_description
1 polymer ?
#
loop_
_entity_poly.entity_id
_entity_poly.type
_entity_poly.pdbx_seq_one_letter_code
_entity_poly.pdbx_strand_id
1 'polypeptide(L)'
;MLDPNASIEAVWRIESTRLIATLARMVLDVGLAEDLAQDALVAALERWPQDGIPRNPGAWLLAVAKHRAIDQFRRYQRLERKRDDLGRALNSEAPAPDFADLIDDDIGDDVLRLMFITCHPVLPTEG
;
A
#
# COMPACT_ATOMS: atom_id res chain seq x y z
N MET A 1 0.35 39.64 -11.05
CA MET A 1 1.07 38.37 -10.82
C MET A 1 0.04 37.27 -10.96
N LEU A 2 0.13 36.39 -11.97
CA LEU A 2 -0.80 35.27 -12.10
C LEU A 2 -0.67 34.38 -10.86
N ASP A 3 -1.80 33.91 -10.33
CA ASP A 3 -1.81 32.96 -9.22
C ASP A 3 -1.08 31.68 -9.67
N PRO A 4 0.01 31.27 -8.98
CA PRO A 4 0.72 30.04 -9.30
C PRO A 4 -0.25 28.86 -9.36
N ASN A 5 -1.16 28.73 -8.40
CA ASN A 5 -2.07 27.59 -8.30
C ASN A 5 -3.00 27.49 -9.52
N ALA A 6 -3.51 28.62 -10.01
CA ALA A 6 -4.33 28.65 -11.22
C ALA A 6 -3.55 28.19 -12.47
N SER A 7 -2.25 28.51 -12.52
CA SER A 7 -1.37 28.07 -13.61
C SER A 7 -1.07 26.57 -13.52
N ILE A 8 -0.87 26.04 -12.31
CA ILE A 8 -0.70 24.61 -12.07
C ILE A 8 -1.97 23.85 -12.45
N GLU A 9 -3.14 24.34 -12.05
CA GLU A 9 -4.43 23.74 -12.38
C GLU A 9 -4.65 23.67 -13.89
N ALA A 10 -4.34 24.75 -14.62
CA ALA A 10 -4.44 24.79 -16.08
C ALA A 10 -3.54 23.72 -16.74
N VAL A 11 -2.29 23.60 -16.29
CA VAL A 11 -1.37 22.54 -16.75
C VAL A 11 -1.92 21.16 -16.43
N TRP A 12 -2.43 20.95 -15.22
CA TRP A 12 -2.98 19.67 -14.79
C TRP A 12 -4.18 19.25 -15.64
N ARG A 13 -5.11 20.16 -15.94
CA ARG A 13 -6.26 19.88 -16.82
C ARG A 13 -5.84 19.47 -18.23
N ILE A 14 -4.71 19.98 -18.73
CA ILE A 14 -4.18 19.64 -20.05
C ILE A 14 -3.44 18.30 -20.05
N GLU A 15 -2.62 18.04 -19.02
CA GLU A 15 -1.66 16.92 -19.04
C GLU A 15 -2.18 15.64 -18.37
N SER A 16 -3.10 15.75 -17.41
CA SER A 16 -3.51 14.64 -16.54
C SER A 16 -3.98 13.40 -17.29
N THR A 17 -4.90 13.54 -18.25
CA THR A 17 -5.42 12.38 -19.01
C THR A 17 -4.31 11.64 -19.75
N ARG A 18 -3.40 12.36 -20.41
CA ARG A 18 -2.29 11.75 -21.16
C ARG A 18 -1.27 11.11 -20.22
N LEU A 19 -1.00 11.75 -19.09
CA LEU A 19 -0.10 11.23 -18.06
C LEU A 19 -0.64 9.92 -17.47
N ILE A 20 -1.89 9.92 -17.00
CA ILE A 20 -2.56 8.74 -16.41
C ILE A 20 -2.61 7.61 -17.44
N ALA A 21 -3.01 7.87 -18.69
CA ALA A 21 -3.04 6.83 -19.72
C ALA A 21 -1.65 6.23 -20.00
N THR A 22 -0.60 7.04 -19.92
CA THR A 22 0.79 6.57 -20.10
C THR A 22 1.24 5.72 -18.92
N LEU A 23 0.93 6.14 -17.69
CA LEU A 23 1.25 5.40 -16.47
C LEU A 23 0.49 4.09 -16.40
N ALA A 24 -0.80 4.08 -16.73
CA ALA A 24 -1.65 2.88 -16.73
C ALA A 24 -1.10 1.80 -17.68
N ARG A 25 -0.61 2.18 -18.86
CA ARG A 25 0.09 1.23 -19.77
C ARG A 25 1.41 0.72 -19.21
N MET A 26 2.08 1.49 -18.36
CA MET A 26 3.38 1.15 -17.78
C MET A 26 3.24 0.22 -16.57
N VAL A 27 2.26 0.47 -15.71
CA VAL A 27 2.05 -0.28 -14.46
C VAL A 27 0.95 -1.34 -14.56
N LEU A 28 0.19 -1.36 -15.66
CA LEU A 28 -0.92 -2.28 -15.93
C LEU A 28 -2.04 -2.24 -14.88
N ASP A 29 -2.17 -1.10 -14.20
CA ASP A 29 -3.16 -0.84 -13.15
C ASP A 29 -3.57 0.65 -13.24
N VAL A 30 -4.87 0.91 -13.41
CA VAL A 30 -5.40 2.27 -13.56
C VAL A 30 -5.41 3.01 -12.22
N GLY A 31 -5.75 2.33 -11.13
CA GLY A 31 -5.78 2.95 -9.79
C GLY A 31 -4.39 3.37 -9.36
N LEU A 32 -3.40 2.47 -9.52
CA LEU A 32 -2.01 2.82 -9.23
C LEU A 32 -1.50 3.96 -10.14
N ALA A 33 -1.93 4.00 -11.41
CA ALA A 33 -1.56 5.08 -12.31
C ALA A 33 -2.13 6.44 -11.87
N GLU A 34 -3.36 6.48 -11.37
CA GLU A 34 -3.98 7.70 -10.82
C GLU A 34 -3.23 8.17 -9.57
N ASP A 35 -2.92 7.27 -8.63
CA ASP A 35 -2.16 7.59 -7.43
C ASP A 35 -0.78 8.18 -7.77
N LEU A 36 -0.06 7.57 -8.72
CA LEU A 36 1.24 8.07 -9.17
C LEU A 36 1.14 9.44 -9.85
N ALA A 37 0.07 9.69 -10.60
CA ALA A 37 -0.16 10.98 -11.23
C ALA A 37 -0.49 12.06 -10.17
N GLN A 38 -1.27 11.72 -9.15
CA GLN A 38 -1.58 12.61 -8.04
C GLN A 38 -0.34 12.91 -7.19
N ASP A 39 0.51 11.92 -6.89
CA ASP A 39 1.80 12.13 -6.23
C ASP A 39 2.69 13.11 -7.02
N ALA A 40 2.69 13.02 -8.35
CA ALA A 40 3.41 13.97 -9.20
C ALA A 40 2.79 15.38 -9.17
N LEU A 41 1.46 15.50 -9.09
CA LEU A 41 0.77 16.78 -8.90
C LEU A 41 1.11 17.40 -7.54
N VAL A 42 1.13 16.61 -6.46
CA VAL A 42 1.53 17.09 -5.13
C VAL A 42 2.95 17.66 -5.18
N ALA A 43 3.89 16.94 -5.78
CA ALA A 43 5.26 17.44 -5.94
C ALA A 43 5.32 18.73 -6.78
N ALA A 44 4.46 18.88 -7.80
CA ALA A 44 4.36 20.11 -8.58
C ALA A 44 3.83 21.28 -7.73
N LEU A 45 2.78 21.05 -6.92
CA LEU A 45 2.20 22.04 -6.02
C LEU A 45 3.18 22.50 -4.95
N GLU A 46 4.05 21.62 -4.48
CA GLU A 46 5.09 21.97 -3.50
C GLU A 46 6.22 22.79 -4.14
N ARG A 47 6.62 22.42 -5.37
CA ARG A 47 7.89 22.90 -5.95
C ARG A 47 7.75 24.05 -6.95
N TRP A 48 6.73 24.03 -7.80
CA TRP A 48 6.56 25.04 -8.85
C TRP A 48 6.27 26.45 -8.32
N PRO A 49 5.63 26.67 -7.16
CA PRO A 49 5.50 28.02 -6.61
C PRO A 49 6.85 28.68 -6.28
N GLN A 50 7.88 27.88 -5.99
CA GLN A 50 9.23 28.36 -5.64
C GLN A 50 10.15 28.38 -6.87
N ASP A 51 10.18 27.28 -7.63
CA ASP A 51 11.11 27.07 -8.74
C ASP A 51 10.56 27.57 -10.09
N GLY A 52 9.27 27.89 -10.15
CA GLY A 52 8.54 28.15 -11.39
C GLY A 52 8.09 26.87 -12.11
N ILE A 53 7.15 27.03 -13.05
CA ILE A 53 6.67 25.92 -13.87
C ILE A 53 7.74 25.58 -14.92
N PRO A 54 8.16 24.30 -15.04
CA PRO A 54 9.13 23.86 -16.05
C PRO A 54 8.64 24.14 -17.48
N ARG A 55 9.59 24.30 -18.42
CA ARG A 55 9.26 24.51 -19.84
C ARG A 55 8.43 23.37 -20.46
N ASN A 56 8.60 22.14 -19.96
CA ASN A 56 7.80 20.98 -20.34
C ASN A 56 7.21 20.33 -19.09
N PRO A 57 6.02 20.79 -18.63
CA PRO A 57 5.42 20.29 -17.39
C PRO A 57 5.03 18.81 -17.47
N GLY A 58 4.48 18.37 -18.61
CA GLY A 58 4.08 16.97 -18.81
C GLY A 58 5.25 15.99 -18.69
N ALA A 59 6.41 16.32 -19.27
CA ALA A 59 7.61 15.50 -19.14
C ALA A 59 8.14 15.46 -17.70
N TRP A 60 8.07 16.59 -16.99
CA TRP A 60 8.45 16.67 -15.59
C TRP A 60 7.55 15.80 -14.70
N LEU A 61 6.23 15.91 -14.87
CA LEU A 61 5.25 15.10 -14.13
C LEU A 61 5.46 13.59 -14.38
N LEU A 62 5.68 13.19 -15.63
CA LEU A 62 5.97 11.80 -15.97
C LEU A 62 7.26 11.29 -15.32
N ALA A 63 8.31 12.12 -15.24
CA ALA A 63 9.57 11.74 -14.60
C ALA A 63 9.38 11.53 -13.08
N VAL A 64 8.66 12.43 -12.41
CA VAL A 64 8.34 12.30 -10.98
C VAL A 64 7.52 11.03 -10.71
N ALA A 65 6.45 10.81 -11.49
CA ALA A 65 5.61 9.62 -11.36
C ALA A 65 6.40 8.33 -11.59
N LYS A 66 7.34 8.30 -12.56
CA LYS A 66 8.21 7.14 -12.80
C LYS A 66 9.14 6.84 -11.63
N HIS A 67 9.77 7.85 -11.05
CA HIS A 67 10.60 7.64 -9.85
C HIS A 67 9.77 7.07 -8.70
N ARG A 68 8.57 7.60 -8.49
CA ARG A 68 7.64 7.11 -7.47
C ARG A 68 7.22 5.66 -7.69
N ALA A 69 6.93 5.28 -8.94
CA ALA A 69 6.62 3.89 -9.29
C ALA A 69 7.78 2.95 -8.96
N ILE A 70 9.01 3.32 -9.32
CA ILE A 70 10.22 2.54 -9.02
C ILE A 70 10.37 2.36 -7.50
N ASP A 71 10.16 3.42 -6.72
CA ASP A 71 10.28 3.35 -5.27
C ASP A 71 9.22 2.45 -4.64
N GLN A 72 8.00 2.45 -5.17
CA GLN A 72 6.97 1.49 -4.76
C GLN A 72 7.37 0.05 -5.08
N PHE A 73 7.81 -0.25 -6.31
CA PHE A 73 8.26 -1.60 -6.67
C PHE A 73 9.40 -2.09 -5.76
N ARG A 74 10.36 -1.22 -5.46
CA ARG A 74 11.45 -1.51 -4.52
C ARG A 74 10.92 -1.78 -3.11
N ARG A 75 9.87 -1.08 -2.67
CA ARG A 75 9.23 -1.32 -1.36
C ARG A 75 8.51 -2.66 -1.34
N TYR A 76 7.75 -3.00 -2.38
CA TYR A 76 7.08 -4.30 -2.50
C TYR A 76 8.08 -5.46 -2.47
N GLN A 77 9.16 -5.40 -3.24
CA GLN A 77 10.21 -6.43 -3.23
C GLN A 77 10.90 -6.58 -1.87
N ARG A 78 11.00 -5.51 -1.08
CA ARG A 78 11.55 -5.59 0.29
C ARG A 78 10.55 -6.22 1.26
N LEU A 79 9.25 -5.91 1.12
CA LEU A 79 8.20 -6.50 1.93
C LEU A 79 8.08 -8.01 1.64
N GLU A 80 8.13 -8.41 0.38
CA GLU A 80 8.04 -9.82 0.00
C GLU A 80 9.20 -10.65 0.59
N ARG A 81 10.44 -10.17 0.44
CA ARG A 81 11.60 -10.83 1.06
C ARG A 81 11.48 -10.97 2.58
N LYS A 82 10.95 -9.95 3.25
CA LYS A 82 10.70 -10.01 4.70
C LYS A 82 9.60 -11.02 5.05
N ARG A 83 8.54 -11.14 4.23
CA ARG A 83 7.51 -12.17 4.43
C ARG A 83 8.11 -13.57 4.29
N ASP A 84 8.97 -13.77 3.29
CA ASP A 84 9.67 -15.06 3.11
C ASP A 84 10.59 -15.39 4.29
N ASP A 85 11.34 -14.40 4.80
CA ASP A 85 12.21 -14.56 5.97
C ASP A 85 11.41 -14.93 7.21
N LEU A 86 10.28 -14.26 7.46
CA LEU A 86 9.39 -14.57 8.57
C LEU A 86 8.74 -15.96 8.42
N GLY A 87 8.31 -16.33 7.21
CA GLY A 87 7.77 -17.66 6.93
C GLY A 87 8.80 -18.76 7.18
N ARG A 88 10.06 -18.53 6.82
CA ARG A 88 11.16 -19.46 7.16
C ARG A 88 11.42 -19.52 8.66
N ALA A 89 11.43 -18.39 9.36
CA ALA A 89 11.62 -18.36 10.81
C ALA A 89 10.51 -19.14 11.55
N LEU A 90 9.24 -18.90 11.20
CA LEU A 90 8.09 -19.61 11.78
C LEU A 90 8.12 -21.13 11.51
N ASN A 91 8.58 -21.55 10.34
CA ASN A 91 8.72 -22.97 10.00
C ASN A 91 9.97 -23.63 10.61
N SER A 92 10.91 -22.84 11.15
CA SER A 92 12.14 -23.33 11.77
C SER A 92 12.05 -23.42 13.30
N GLU A 93 11.04 -22.80 13.91
CA GLU A 93 10.64 -23.11 15.28
C GLU A 93 10.06 -24.53 15.29
N ALA A 94 10.57 -25.36 16.21
CA ALA A 94 10.33 -26.80 16.33
C ALA A 94 8.83 -27.17 16.31
N PRO A 95 8.46 -28.45 16.07
CA PRO A 95 7.05 -28.84 16.05
C PRO A 95 6.37 -28.32 17.31
N ALA A 96 5.22 -27.67 17.13
CA ALA A 96 4.38 -27.27 18.26
C ALA A 96 4.29 -28.47 19.22
N PRO A 97 4.49 -28.27 20.54
CA PRO A 97 4.29 -29.35 21.50
C PRO A 97 2.94 -30.01 21.21
N ASP A 98 2.92 -31.34 21.22
CA ASP A 98 1.70 -32.09 20.92
C ASP A 98 0.59 -31.52 21.81
N PHE A 99 -0.56 -31.20 21.22
CA PHE A 99 -1.69 -30.68 21.98
C PHE A 99 -2.05 -31.64 23.13
N ALA A 100 -1.75 -32.93 22.98
CA ALA A 100 -1.87 -33.92 24.05
C ALA A 100 -1.02 -33.58 25.30
N ASP A 101 0.20 -33.07 25.13
CA ASP A 101 1.11 -32.73 26.24
C ASP A 101 0.71 -31.43 26.96
N LEU A 102 -0.01 -30.53 26.27
CA LEU A 102 -0.54 -29.28 26.83
C LEU A 102 -1.88 -29.46 27.57
N ILE A 103 -2.64 -30.51 27.23
CA ILE A 103 -3.94 -30.82 27.85
C ILE A 103 -3.76 -31.51 29.21
N ASP A 104 -2.62 -32.16 29.45
CA ASP A 104 -2.32 -32.85 30.71
C ASP A 104 -1.86 -31.91 31.85
N ASP A 105 -1.74 -30.60 31.58
CA ASP A 105 -1.36 -29.57 32.56
C ASP A 105 -2.52 -28.62 32.87
N ASP A 106 -2.40 -27.81 33.92
CA ASP A 106 -3.43 -26.89 34.50
C ASP A 106 -4.15 -25.99 33.46
N ILE A 107 -3.55 -25.81 32.28
CA ILE A 107 -4.07 -25.05 31.12
C ILE A 107 -5.34 -25.70 30.52
N GLY A 108 -5.48 -27.03 30.59
CA GLY A 108 -6.67 -27.72 30.08
C GLY A 108 -7.97 -27.24 30.73
N ASP A 109 -7.92 -26.90 32.03
CA ASP A 109 -9.08 -26.42 32.79
C ASP A 109 -9.45 -24.97 32.40
N ASP A 110 -8.46 -24.11 32.15
CA ASP A 110 -8.67 -22.72 31.71
C ASP A 110 -9.20 -22.63 30.27
N VAL A 111 -8.80 -23.54 29.38
CA VAL A 111 -9.34 -23.66 28.01
C VAL A 111 -10.79 -24.12 28.03
N LEU A 112 -11.13 -25.11 28.87
CA LEU A 112 -12.51 -25.55 29.08
C LEU A 112 -13.36 -24.38 29.61
N ARG A 113 -12.83 -23.60 30.56
CA ARG A 113 -13.49 -22.42 31.12
C ARG A 113 -13.72 -21.32 30.08
N LEU A 114 -12.75 -21.09 29.19
CA LEU A 114 -12.86 -20.14 28.09
C LEU A 114 -13.91 -20.57 27.07
N MET A 115 -13.96 -21.85 26.71
CA MET A 115 -14.98 -22.39 25.79
C MET A 115 -16.40 -22.20 26.35
N PHE A 116 -16.60 -22.42 27.65
CA PHE A 116 -17.87 -22.14 28.33
C PHE A 116 -18.22 -20.63 28.38
N ILE A 117 -17.24 -19.73 28.44
CA ILE A 117 -17.45 -18.27 28.39
C ILE A 117 -17.81 -17.79 26.98
N THR A 118 -17.19 -18.36 25.93
CA THR A 118 -17.38 -17.90 24.54
C THR A 118 -18.63 -18.46 23.87
N CYS A 119 -19.23 -19.52 24.41
CA CYS A 119 -20.55 -20.03 23.97
C CYS A 119 -21.70 -19.14 24.47
N HIS A 120 -21.61 -17.83 24.22
CA HIS A 120 -22.71 -16.89 24.43
C HIS A 120 -23.74 -17.07 23.30
N PRO A 121 -25.05 -17.26 23.59
CA PRO A 121 -26.05 -17.73 22.63
C PRO A 121 -26.50 -16.70 21.57
N VAL A 122 -25.61 -15.79 21.14
CA VAL A 122 -25.89 -14.72 20.16
C VAL A 122 -25.02 -14.87 18.89
N LEU A 123 -24.77 -16.11 18.45
CA LEU A 123 -24.33 -16.37 17.07
C LEU A 123 -25.46 -17.11 16.36
N PRO A 124 -25.92 -16.66 15.18
CA PRO A 124 -27.04 -17.29 14.51
C PRO A 124 -26.59 -18.66 13.99
N THR A 125 -27.45 -19.67 14.14
CA THR A 125 -27.31 -20.93 13.42
C THR A 125 -27.43 -20.65 11.93
N GLU A 126 -26.41 -21.05 11.16
CA GLU A 126 -26.56 -21.20 9.72
C GLU A 126 -27.73 -22.17 9.44
N GLY A 127 -28.74 -21.65 8.74
CA GLY A 127 -29.99 -22.30 8.38
C GLY A 127 -30.91 -21.32 7.69
#